data_AF-A0A3D0H9I4-F1
#
_entry.id   AF-A0A3D0H9I4-F1
#
_cell.length_a   1.000
_cell.length_b   1.000
_cell.length_c   1.000
_cell.angle_alpha   90.00
_cell.angle_beta   90.00
_cell.angle_gamma   90.00
#
_symmetry.space_group_name_H-M   'P 1'
#
loop_
_entity.id
_entity.type
_entity.pdbx_description
1 polymer ?
#
loop_
_entity_poly.entity_id
_entity_poly.type
_entity_poly.pdbx_seq_one_letter_code
_entity_poly.pdbx_strand_id
1 'polypeptide(L)'
;MTRETFSNATRLKGQKVLNQSNRRRKRSVTPLLKCILVMMLLIVGCFIKSASAASGGDEPHVFSTWEGFEADKCASIWLIKRFVDREASFRFFPKEETPMAGIPFDTPDAQLRRYHNRSTFESILVRYHIADRKLIHLGRIVHDIEINLWEKKVMPETAKVQEALAGIIKNAKDNEEVIEKTMEYFDAFYGKLPAEPKSP
;
A
#
# COMPACT_ATOMS: atom_id res chain seq x y z
N MET A 1 9.15 12.63 93.77
CA MET A 1 7.81 13.07 93.36
C MET A 1 7.26 12.06 92.35
N THR A 2 6.62 10.99 92.84
CA THR A 2 5.13 10.82 92.93
C THR A 2 4.54 10.42 91.56
N ARG A 3 4.47 9.12 91.23
CA ARG A 3 3.34 8.20 91.56
C ARG A 3 2.00 8.94 91.56
N GLU A 4 1.40 9.22 90.41
CA GLU A 4 -0.03 9.62 90.29
C GLU A 4 -0.60 9.60 88.85
N THR A 5 -0.05 8.81 87.91
CA THR A 5 -0.67 8.72 86.55
C THR A 5 -0.86 7.30 86.03
N PHE A 6 -0.66 6.27 86.87
CA PHE A 6 -0.93 4.88 86.49
C PHE A 6 -2.42 4.48 86.52
N SER A 7 -3.32 5.38 86.98
CA SER A 7 -4.75 5.08 87.13
C SER A 7 -5.64 5.45 85.94
N ASN A 8 -5.12 6.17 84.93
CA ASN A 8 -5.91 6.57 83.75
C ASN A 8 -5.71 5.67 82.51
N ALA A 9 -4.79 4.72 82.57
CA ALA A 9 -4.48 3.83 81.43
C ALA A 9 -5.53 2.73 81.19
N THR A 10 -6.37 2.42 82.19
CA THR A 10 -7.30 1.28 82.12
C THR A 10 -8.69 1.67 81.60
N ARG A 11 -9.05 2.97 81.61
CA ARG A 11 -10.36 3.46 81.15
C ARG A 11 -10.41 3.80 79.65
N LEU A 12 -9.25 4.00 79.01
CA LEU A 12 -9.14 4.28 77.56
C LEU A 12 -9.22 3.02 76.68
N LYS A 13 -9.08 1.82 77.27
CA LYS A 13 -9.15 0.55 76.52
C LYS A 13 -10.58 0.09 76.20
N GLY A 14 -11.58 0.51 76.98
CA GLY A 14 -12.98 0.08 76.80
C GLY A 14 -13.78 0.87 75.75
N GLN A 15 -13.40 2.13 75.47
CA GLN A 15 -14.18 3.01 74.60
C GLN A 15 -13.79 2.92 73.10
N LYS A 16 -12.63 2.34 72.78
CA LYS A 16 -12.21 2.09 71.39
C LYS A 16 -12.82 0.81 70.79
N VAL A 17 -13.36 -0.09 71.61
CA VAL A 17 -13.85 -1.41 71.17
C VAL A 17 -15.25 -1.33 70.53
N LEU A 18 -16.00 -0.23 70.75
CA LEU A 18 -17.38 -0.09 70.29
C LEU A 18 -17.60 1.00 69.22
N ASN A 19 -16.62 1.32 68.38
CA ASN A 19 -16.82 2.33 67.32
C ASN A 19 -16.15 2.02 65.97
N GLN A 20 -15.94 0.74 65.65
CA GLN A 20 -15.46 0.35 64.31
C GLN A 20 -16.17 -0.88 63.72
N SER A 21 -17.37 -1.22 64.21
CA SER A 21 -18.22 -2.23 63.56
C SER A 21 -18.89 -1.77 62.26
N ASN A 22 -18.57 -0.56 61.75
CA ASN A 22 -19.23 0.02 60.58
C ASN A 22 -18.25 0.56 59.52
N ARG A 23 -17.26 -0.24 59.11
CA ARG A 23 -16.57 -0.01 57.84
C ARG A 23 -16.69 -1.24 56.96
N ARG A 24 -17.73 -1.19 56.14
CA ARG A 24 -17.95 -1.94 54.89
C ARG A 24 -16.66 -2.58 54.37
N ARG A 25 -16.70 -3.90 54.20
CA ARG A 25 -15.76 -4.71 53.39
C ARG A 25 -15.38 -3.96 52.11
N LYS A 26 -14.29 -3.18 52.14
CA LYS A 26 -13.57 -2.83 50.91
C LYS A 26 -12.75 -4.07 50.57
N ARG A 27 -13.34 -4.98 49.80
CA ARG A 27 -12.59 -6.06 49.15
C ARG A 27 -11.51 -5.38 48.32
N SER A 28 -10.30 -5.34 48.87
CA SER A 28 -9.10 -4.95 48.15
C SER A 28 -8.96 -5.96 47.02
N VAL A 29 -9.24 -5.51 45.81
CA VAL A 29 -8.86 -6.20 44.58
C VAL A 29 -7.35 -6.42 44.70
N THR A 30 -6.92 -7.68 44.77
CA THR A 30 -5.51 -8.05 44.90
C THR A 30 -4.71 -7.41 43.76
N PRO A 31 -3.42 -7.07 43.97
CA PRO A 31 -2.60 -6.42 42.94
C PRO A 31 -2.60 -7.23 41.63
N LEU A 32 -2.65 -8.57 41.72
CA LEU A 32 -2.77 -9.47 40.59
C LEU A 32 -4.08 -9.29 39.79
N LEU A 33 -5.22 -9.12 40.47
CA LEU A 33 -6.52 -8.92 39.82
C LEU A 33 -6.63 -7.51 39.19
N LYS A 34 -5.94 -6.51 39.75
CA LYS A 34 -5.76 -5.20 39.08
C LYS A 34 -4.89 -5.31 37.83
N CYS A 35 -3.80 -6.08 37.86
CA CYS A 35 -2.94 -6.30 36.70
C CYS A 35 -3.68 -7.04 35.58
N ILE A 36 -4.47 -8.06 35.91
CA ILE A 36 -5.30 -8.79 34.93
C ILE A 36 -6.36 -7.87 34.31
N LEU A 37 -7.00 -7.00 35.10
CA LEU A 37 -7.98 -6.03 34.58
C LEU A 37 -7.33 -4.98 33.66
N VAL A 38 -6.12 -4.50 34.00
CA VAL A 38 -5.34 -3.58 33.15
C VAL A 38 -4.88 -4.27 31.86
N MET A 39 -4.41 -5.52 31.93
CA MET A 39 -4.06 -6.30 30.73
C MET A 39 -5.28 -6.56 29.83
N MET A 40 -6.43 -6.89 30.42
CA MET A 40 -7.69 -7.07 29.69
C MET A 40 -8.17 -5.75 29.07
N LEU A 41 -8.00 -4.61 29.75
CA LEU A 41 -8.28 -3.28 29.19
C LEU A 41 -7.32 -2.89 28.06
N LEU A 42 -6.05 -3.31 28.10
CA LEU A 42 -5.09 -3.14 27.00
C LEU A 42 -5.44 -4.02 25.79
N ILE A 43 -5.99 -5.23 26.02
CA ILE A 43 -6.44 -6.13 24.94
C ILE A 43 -7.78 -5.63 24.34
N VAL A 44 -8.71 -5.11 25.15
CA VAL A 44 -10.00 -4.58 24.69
C VAL A 44 -9.87 -3.19 24.06
N GLY A 45 -8.93 -2.35 24.53
CA GLY A 45 -8.58 -1.06 23.91
C GLY A 45 -8.02 -1.18 22.49
N CYS A 46 -7.67 -2.39 22.05
CA CYS A 46 -7.21 -2.68 20.70
C CYS A 46 -8.35 -2.98 19.69
N PHE A 47 -9.60 -3.12 20.15
CA PHE A 47 -10.73 -3.50 19.29
C PHE A 47 -11.79 -2.41 19.06
N ILE A 48 -11.59 -1.20 19.59
CA ILE A 48 -12.46 -0.04 19.28
C ILE A 48 -11.57 1.14 18.86
N LYS A 49 -10.97 1.03 17.67
CA LYS A 49 -10.70 2.22 16.87
C LYS A 49 -11.89 2.38 15.92
N SER A 50 -12.63 3.47 16.13
CA SER A 50 -13.77 3.91 15.33
C SER A 50 -13.54 3.75 13.83
N ALA A 51 -14.57 3.26 13.14
CA ALA A 51 -14.81 3.63 11.76
C ALA A 51 -14.95 5.16 11.71
N SER A 52 -13.89 5.85 11.29
CA SER A 52 -13.98 7.25 10.88
C SER A 52 -14.21 7.27 9.38
N ALA A 53 -15.43 7.63 8.99
CA ALA A 53 -15.69 8.12 7.65
C ALA A 53 -14.97 9.48 7.49
N ALA A 54 -14.43 9.68 6.29
CA ALA A 54 -13.78 10.90 5.80
C ALA A 54 -12.51 11.35 6.55
N SER A 55 -11.38 10.76 6.15
CA SER A 55 -10.10 11.46 6.08
C SER A 55 -9.55 11.29 4.67
N GLY A 56 -9.63 12.34 3.84
CA GLY A 56 -8.70 12.50 2.72
C GLY A 56 -7.31 12.65 3.33
N GLY A 57 -6.42 11.73 3.00
CA GLY A 57 -5.02 11.70 3.46
C GLY A 57 -4.10 11.52 2.25
N ASP A 58 -3.27 12.54 2.03
CA ASP A 58 -2.33 12.78 0.93
C ASP A 58 -1.21 11.71 0.84
N GLU A 59 -0.84 11.05 -0.27
CA GLU A 59 -1.42 10.82 -1.61
C GLU A 59 -1.01 9.39 -2.11
N PRO A 60 -1.87 8.37 -2.02
CA PRO A 60 -1.61 7.04 -2.63
C PRO A 60 -1.92 6.94 -4.13
N HIS A 61 -2.28 8.03 -4.79
CA HIS A 61 -2.77 8.01 -6.18
C HIS A 61 -1.80 8.62 -7.20
N VAL A 62 -0.70 9.24 -6.78
CA VAL A 62 0.28 9.78 -7.72
C VAL A 62 1.35 8.74 -8.01
N PHE A 63 1.59 8.45 -9.28
CA PHE A 63 2.73 7.70 -9.77
C PHE A 63 3.68 8.66 -10.49
N SER A 64 4.98 8.47 -10.31
CA SER A 64 5.97 9.41 -10.82
C SER A 64 7.06 8.74 -11.63
N THR A 65 7.50 9.40 -12.70
CA THR A 65 8.52 8.86 -13.61
C THR A 65 9.23 10.00 -14.34
N TRP A 66 10.20 9.68 -15.17
CA TRP A 66 10.86 10.67 -16.03
C TRP A 66 10.05 10.96 -17.29
N GLU A 67 10.27 12.15 -17.83
CA GLU A 67 9.85 12.51 -19.18
C GLU A 67 10.44 11.57 -20.23
N GLY A 68 9.75 11.50 -21.37
CA GLY A 68 10.07 10.56 -22.45
C GLY A 68 9.28 9.26 -22.32
N PHE A 69 8.59 8.90 -23.40
CA PHE A 69 7.80 7.68 -23.47
C PHE A 69 8.54 6.59 -24.24
N GLU A 70 8.43 5.38 -23.72
CA GLU A 70 8.88 4.13 -24.31
C GLU A 70 7.73 3.11 -24.17
N ALA A 71 7.82 1.97 -24.86
CA ALA A 71 6.73 1.00 -24.87
C ALA A 71 6.45 0.47 -23.45
N ASP A 72 7.50 0.22 -22.66
CA ASP A 72 7.40 -0.21 -21.25
C ASP A 72 6.59 0.77 -20.42
N LYS A 73 6.93 2.07 -20.53
CA LYS A 73 6.29 3.15 -19.77
C LYS A 73 4.83 3.31 -20.14
N CYS A 74 4.54 3.34 -21.44
CA CYS A 74 3.18 3.39 -21.97
C CYS A 74 2.32 2.22 -21.45
N ALA A 75 2.82 0.99 -21.56
CA ALA A 75 2.12 -0.20 -21.08
C ALA A 75 1.93 -0.16 -19.56
N SER A 76 2.94 0.28 -18.82
CA SER A 76 2.92 0.36 -17.35
C SER A 76 1.90 1.37 -16.85
N ILE A 77 1.80 2.55 -17.48
CA ILE A 77 0.78 3.56 -17.19
C ILE A 77 -0.62 2.98 -17.34
N TRP A 78 -0.87 2.28 -18.46
CA TRP A 78 -2.17 1.62 -18.69
C TRP A 78 -2.46 0.54 -17.65
N LEU A 79 -1.49 -0.32 -17.36
CA LEU A 79 -1.62 -1.38 -16.36
C LEU A 79 -1.96 -0.81 -14.99
N ILE A 80 -1.23 0.23 -14.56
CA ILE A 80 -1.47 0.92 -13.29
C ILE A 80 -2.90 1.44 -13.25
N LYS A 81 -3.31 2.21 -14.26
CA LYS A 81 -4.61 2.88 -14.29
C LYS A 81 -5.80 1.91 -14.39
N ARG A 82 -5.62 0.71 -14.96
CA ARG A 82 -6.71 -0.26 -15.15
C ARG A 82 -6.79 -1.32 -14.05
N PHE A 83 -5.64 -1.76 -13.52
CA PHE A 83 -5.57 -2.95 -12.67
C PHE A 83 -4.95 -2.72 -11.30
N VAL A 84 -4.25 -1.59 -11.09
CA VAL A 84 -3.63 -1.27 -9.79
C VAL A 84 -4.43 -0.20 -9.06
N ASP A 85 -4.61 0.95 -9.69
CA ASP A 85 -5.29 2.10 -9.09
C ASP A 85 -6.01 2.90 -10.19
N ARG A 86 -7.34 2.89 -10.14
CA ARG A 86 -8.20 3.60 -11.11
C ARG A 86 -8.14 5.11 -10.97
N GLU A 87 -7.81 5.61 -9.79
CA GLU A 87 -7.69 7.04 -9.50
C GLU A 87 -6.26 7.54 -9.74
N ALA A 88 -5.34 6.66 -10.17
CA ALA A 88 -3.94 7.01 -10.41
C ALA A 88 -3.76 8.22 -11.35
N SER A 89 -2.93 9.16 -10.95
CA SER A 89 -2.44 10.26 -11.80
C SER A 89 -0.93 10.14 -11.97
N PHE A 90 -0.39 10.71 -13.05
CA PHE A 90 1.02 10.54 -13.42
C PHE A 90 1.73 11.89 -13.41
N ARG A 91 2.85 11.96 -12.69
CA ARG A 91 3.73 13.14 -12.65
C ARG A 91 5.05 12.82 -13.34
N PHE A 92 5.44 13.66 -14.29
CA PHE A 92 6.66 13.52 -15.06
C PHE A 92 7.70 14.53 -14.55
N PHE A 93 8.94 14.06 -14.42
CA PHE A 93 10.08 14.86 -14.00
C PHE A 93 11.14 14.86 -15.12
N PRO A 94 11.97 15.90 -15.23
CA PRO A 94 13.12 15.85 -16.13
C PRO A 94 13.98 14.61 -15.88
N LYS A 95 14.62 14.12 -16.94
CA LYS A 95 15.47 12.93 -16.85
C LYS A 95 16.60 13.17 -15.82
N GLU A 96 16.95 12.14 -15.08
CA GLU A 96 17.98 12.15 -14.02
C GLU A 96 17.60 12.90 -12.74
N GLU A 97 16.46 13.60 -12.69
CA GLU A 97 15.94 14.17 -11.44
C GLU A 97 15.25 13.11 -10.59
N THR A 98 15.48 13.10 -9.27
CA THR A 98 14.80 12.18 -8.36
C THR A 98 13.31 12.55 -8.27
N PRO A 99 12.36 11.65 -8.61
CA PRO A 99 10.94 11.93 -8.41
C PRO A 99 10.63 12.11 -6.91
N MET A 100 10.20 13.31 -6.51
CA MET A 100 10.02 13.66 -5.09
C MET A 100 8.60 13.41 -4.54
N ALA A 101 7.66 12.98 -5.38
CA ALA A 101 6.26 12.80 -5.02
C ALA A 101 5.69 11.50 -5.62
N GLY A 102 4.75 10.88 -4.92
CA GLY A 102 4.07 9.67 -5.39
C GLY A 102 4.94 8.40 -5.37
N ILE A 103 4.45 7.36 -6.06
CA ILE A 103 5.14 6.07 -6.22
C ILE A 103 6.01 6.14 -7.48
N PRO A 104 7.36 6.13 -7.36
CA PRO A 104 8.22 6.17 -8.52
C PRO A 104 8.17 4.84 -9.30
N PHE A 105 8.16 4.94 -10.63
CA PHE A 105 8.25 3.81 -11.55
C PHE A 105 9.04 4.16 -12.81
N ASP A 106 9.58 3.14 -13.47
CA ASP A 106 10.35 3.26 -14.72
C ASP A 106 11.55 4.23 -14.63
N THR A 107 12.18 4.31 -13.46
CA THR A 107 13.42 5.04 -13.22
C THR A 107 14.43 4.12 -12.51
N PRO A 108 15.74 4.40 -12.59
CA PRO A 108 16.76 3.52 -12.03
C PRO A 108 16.58 3.22 -10.54
N ASP A 109 16.13 4.17 -9.72
CA ASP A 109 16.00 3.97 -8.27
C ASP A 109 14.59 3.55 -7.82
N ALA A 110 13.63 3.44 -8.76
CA ALA A 110 12.28 3.01 -8.45
C ALA A 110 12.21 1.53 -8.03
N GLN A 111 11.28 1.19 -7.13
CA GLN A 111 10.95 -0.23 -6.87
C GLN A 111 10.24 -0.86 -8.07
N LEU A 112 9.41 -0.09 -8.76
CA LEU A 112 8.71 -0.48 -9.97
C LEU A 112 9.55 -0.10 -11.19
N ARG A 113 10.67 -0.79 -11.43
CA ARG A 113 11.60 -0.45 -12.51
C ARG A 113 11.86 -1.62 -13.45
N ARG A 114 12.53 -1.30 -14.55
CA ARG A 114 13.19 -2.25 -15.45
C ARG A 114 14.42 -2.84 -14.77
N TYR A 115 14.53 -4.17 -14.81
CA TYR A 115 15.73 -4.92 -14.43
C TYR A 115 16.30 -5.61 -15.67
N HIS A 116 17.49 -6.22 -15.53
CA HIS A 116 18.21 -6.83 -16.66
C HIS A 116 17.40 -7.89 -17.44
N ASN A 117 16.44 -8.57 -16.81
CA ASN A 117 15.62 -9.62 -17.40
C ASN A 117 14.12 -9.40 -17.15
N ARG A 118 13.72 -8.16 -16.85
CA ARG A 118 12.34 -7.86 -16.48
C ARG A 118 12.00 -6.43 -16.83
N SER A 119 10.96 -6.24 -17.62
CA SER A 119 10.39 -4.93 -17.92
C SER A 119 9.78 -4.28 -16.66
N THR A 120 9.61 -2.96 -16.67
CA THR A 120 8.86 -2.25 -15.62
C THR A 120 7.43 -2.81 -15.50
N PHE A 121 6.79 -3.10 -16.64
CA PHE A 121 5.48 -3.73 -16.71
C PHE A 121 5.42 -5.04 -15.93
N GLU A 122 6.37 -5.95 -16.18
CA GLU A 122 6.46 -7.22 -15.46
C GLU A 122 6.77 -7.01 -13.96
N SER A 123 7.58 -6.02 -13.61
CA SER A 123 7.84 -5.65 -12.21
C SER A 123 6.55 -5.22 -11.49
N ILE A 124 5.66 -4.49 -12.17
CA ILE A 124 4.34 -4.10 -11.63
C ILE A 124 3.46 -5.33 -11.44
N LEU A 125 3.37 -6.24 -12.43
CA LEU A 125 2.60 -7.48 -12.28
C LEU A 125 3.03 -8.27 -11.03
N VAL A 126 4.34 -8.43 -10.84
CA VAL A 126 4.89 -9.13 -9.66
C VAL A 126 4.59 -8.39 -8.37
N ARG A 127 4.83 -7.07 -8.32
CA ARG A 127 4.67 -6.27 -7.10
C ARG A 127 3.22 -6.23 -6.58
N TYR A 128 2.26 -6.31 -7.48
CA TYR A 128 0.83 -6.27 -7.18
C TYR A 128 0.15 -7.65 -7.29
N HIS A 129 0.91 -8.74 -7.45
CA HIS A 129 0.40 -10.12 -7.53
C HIS A 129 -0.67 -10.32 -8.61
N ILE A 130 -0.51 -9.66 -9.77
CA ILE A 130 -1.44 -9.75 -10.89
C ILE A 130 -1.10 -10.98 -11.73
N ALA A 131 -2.02 -11.94 -11.78
CA ALA A 131 -1.84 -13.24 -12.44
C ALA A 131 -2.75 -13.46 -13.67
N ASP A 132 -3.34 -12.38 -14.21
CA ASP A 132 -4.18 -12.46 -15.41
C ASP A 132 -3.36 -12.92 -16.63
N ARG A 133 -3.80 -13.98 -17.32
CA ARG A 133 -3.04 -14.57 -18.44
C ARG A 133 -2.89 -13.64 -19.63
N LYS A 134 -3.86 -12.76 -19.90
CA LYS A 134 -3.74 -11.75 -20.96
C LYS A 134 -2.69 -10.71 -20.60
N LEU A 135 -2.66 -10.26 -19.34
CA LEU A 135 -1.63 -9.34 -18.85
C LEU A 135 -0.24 -9.98 -18.85
N ILE A 136 -0.12 -11.26 -18.50
CA ILE A 136 1.14 -11.99 -18.62
C ILE A 136 1.60 -12.07 -20.09
N HIS A 137 0.69 -12.34 -21.03
CA HIS A 137 1.01 -12.31 -22.46
C HIS A 137 1.46 -10.93 -22.92
N LEU A 138 0.79 -9.87 -22.48
CA LEU A 138 1.19 -8.50 -22.76
C LEU A 138 2.57 -8.18 -22.19
N GLY A 139 2.86 -8.63 -20.96
CA GLY A 139 4.17 -8.50 -20.34
C GLY A 139 5.28 -9.15 -21.17
N ARG A 140 5.02 -10.31 -21.78
CA ARG A 140 5.98 -10.95 -22.70
C ARG A 140 6.22 -10.14 -23.97
N ILE A 141 5.19 -9.49 -24.51
CA ILE A 141 5.35 -8.60 -25.68
C ILE A 141 6.20 -7.38 -25.29
N VAL A 142 5.90 -6.73 -24.16
CA VAL A 142 6.67 -5.58 -23.67
C VAL A 142 8.12 -5.98 -23.39
N HIS A 143 8.35 -7.13 -22.75
CA HIS A 143 9.68 -7.70 -22.54
C HIS A 143 10.44 -7.88 -23.87
N ASP A 144 9.78 -8.43 -24.89
CA ASP A 144 10.37 -8.66 -26.19
C ASP A 144 10.72 -7.34 -26.91
N ILE A 145 10.02 -6.24 -26.61
CA ILE A 145 10.34 -4.89 -27.11
C ILE A 145 11.55 -4.31 -26.36
N GLU A 146 11.54 -4.36 -25.03
CA GLU A 146 12.35 -3.51 -24.15
C GLU A 146 13.61 -4.18 -23.60
N ILE A 147 13.58 -5.51 -23.45
CA ILE A 147 14.68 -6.31 -22.92
C ILE A 147 15.37 -7.06 -24.06
N ASN A 148 14.61 -7.67 -24.96
CA ASN A 148 15.14 -8.42 -26.10
C ASN A 148 15.54 -7.52 -27.28
N LEU A 149 16.44 -6.57 -27.05
CA LEU A 149 16.79 -5.54 -28.04
C LEU A 149 17.59 -6.09 -29.23
N TRP A 150 18.46 -7.06 -28.99
CA TRP A 150 19.47 -7.50 -29.98
C TRP A 150 19.18 -8.85 -30.62
N GLU A 151 18.21 -9.62 -30.11
CA GLU A 151 17.86 -10.91 -30.67
C GLU A 151 16.62 -10.82 -31.55
N LYS A 152 16.31 -11.96 -32.19
CA LYS A 152 15.08 -12.10 -32.96
C LYS A 152 13.88 -11.99 -32.02
N LYS A 153 12.91 -11.15 -32.39
CA LYS A 153 11.64 -11.02 -31.67
C LYS A 153 10.92 -12.37 -31.59
N VAL A 154 10.43 -12.69 -30.41
CA VAL A 154 9.79 -13.97 -30.06
C VAL A 154 8.27 -13.89 -30.23
N MET A 155 7.66 -12.76 -29.87
CA MET A 155 6.20 -12.62 -29.94
C MET A 155 5.77 -12.14 -31.32
N PRO A 156 4.78 -12.79 -31.97
CA PRO A 156 4.32 -12.38 -33.30
C PRO A 156 3.70 -10.98 -33.31
N GLU A 157 3.18 -10.50 -32.18
CA GLU A 157 2.59 -9.17 -32.04
C GLU A 157 3.62 -8.05 -31.83
N THR A 158 4.87 -8.38 -31.47
CA THR A 158 5.90 -7.41 -31.06
C THR A 158 6.06 -6.25 -32.04
N ALA A 159 6.26 -6.55 -33.32
CA ALA A 159 6.48 -5.52 -34.33
C ALA A 159 5.30 -4.54 -34.44
N LYS A 160 4.07 -5.08 -34.40
CA LYS A 160 2.85 -4.28 -34.51
C LYS A 160 2.62 -3.41 -33.27
N VAL A 161 2.90 -3.94 -32.07
CA VAL A 161 2.77 -3.17 -30.83
C VAL A 161 3.83 -2.07 -30.78
N GLN A 162 5.08 -2.40 -31.11
CA GLN A 162 6.17 -1.44 -31.15
C GLN A 162 5.92 -0.31 -32.16
N GLU A 163 5.47 -0.63 -33.37
CA GLU A 163 5.14 0.36 -34.40
C GLU A 163 3.97 1.27 -33.97
N ALA A 164 2.91 0.70 -33.39
CA ALA A 164 1.76 1.47 -32.93
C ALA A 164 2.15 2.46 -31.82
N LEU A 165 2.90 2.01 -30.81
CA LEU A 165 3.33 2.88 -29.71
C LEU A 165 4.32 3.94 -30.19
N ALA A 166 5.28 3.58 -31.05
CA ALA A 166 6.17 4.56 -31.67
C ALA A 166 5.39 5.62 -32.46
N GLY A 167 4.35 5.21 -33.20
CA GLY A 167 3.45 6.11 -33.91
C GLY A 167 2.66 7.03 -32.97
N ILE A 168 2.17 6.54 -31.84
CA ILE A 168 1.49 7.35 -30.83
C ILE A 168 2.45 8.39 -30.25
N ILE A 169 3.62 7.95 -29.78
CA ILE A 169 4.63 8.81 -29.13
C ILE A 169 5.13 9.90 -30.08
N LYS A 170 5.37 9.55 -31.36
CA LYS A 170 5.89 10.49 -32.35
C LYS A 170 4.89 11.57 -32.78
N ASN A 171 3.60 11.23 -32.82
CA ASN A 171 2.58 12.10 -33.43
C ASN A 171 1.71 12.84 -32.40
N ALA A 172 1.84 12.54 -31.11
CA ALA A 172 1.14 13.26 -30.05
C ALA A 172 1.76 14.66 -29.85
N LYS A 173 0.91 15.63 -29.49
CA LYS A 173 1.30 17.02 -29.24
C LYS A 173 1.94 17.24 -27.87
N ASP A 174 1.55 16.43 -26.89
CA ASP A 174 1.95 16.51 -25.49
C ASP A 174 1.82 15.15 -24.77
N ASN A 175 2.27 15.08 -23.52
CA ASN A 175 2.24 13.86 -22.72
C ASN A 175 0.82 13.35 -22.44
N GLU A 176 -0.16 14.26 -22.35
CA GLU A 176 -1.55 13.90 -22.07
C GLU A 176 -2.15 13.13 -23.25
N GLU A 177 -1.91 13.60 -24.48
CA GLU A 177 -2.33 12.91 -25.69
C GLU A 177 -1.61 11.56 -25.89
N VAL A 178 -0.33 11.44 -25.50
CA VAL A 178 0.36 10.13 -25.48
C VAL A 178 -0.36 9.16 -24.56
N ILE A 179 -0.69 9.59 -23.34
CA ILE A 179 -1.38 8.75 -22.35
C ILE A 179 -2.76 8.36 -22.89
N GLU A 180 -3.58 9.32 -23.34
CA GLU A 180 -4.92 9.06 -23.87
C GLU A 180 -4.91 7.98 -24.97
N LYS A 181 -4.09 8.18 -26.02
CA LYS A 181 -3.98 7.21 -27.12
C LYS A 181 -3.40 5.88 -26.70
N THR A 182 -2.47 5.88 -25.74
CA THR A 182 -1.94 4.66 -25.13
C THR A 182 -3.05 3.89 -24.41
N MET A 183 -3.90 4.58 -23.66
CA MET A 183 -5.03 3.97 -22.95
C MET A 183 -5.99 3.30 -23.92
N GLU A 184 -6.40 4.01 -24.98
CA GLU A 184 -7.26 3.47 -26.04
C GLU A 184 -6.66 2.24 -26.72
N TYR A 185 -5.37 2.33 -27.07
CA TYR A 185 -4.65 1.26 -27.73
C TYR A 185 -4.66 -0.03 -26.90
N PHE A 186 -4.27 0.05 -25.64
CA PHE A 186 -4.17 -1.13 -24.79
C PHE A 186 -5.54 -1.64 -24.33
N ASP A 187 -6.54 -0.78 -24.14
CA ASP A 187 -7.93 -1.24 -23.90
C ASP A 187 -8.43 -2.09 -25.09
N ALA A 188 -8.21 -1.62 -26.31
CA ALA A 188 -8.58 -2.34 -27.53
C ALA A 188 -7.76 -3.62 -27.73
N PHE A 189 -6.45 -3.57 -27.47
CA PHE A 189 -5.55 -4.73 -27.60
C PHE A 189 -5.91 -5.82 -26.59
N TYR A 190 -6.05 -5.45 -25.31
CA TYR A 190 -6.43 -6.37 -24.23
C TYR A 190 -7.80 -7.01 -24.45
N GLY A 191 -8.76 -6.23 -24.95
CA GLY A 191 -10.09 -6.72 -25.30
C GLY A 191 -10.09 -7.79 -26.40
N LYS A 192 -9.14 -7.71 -27.35
CA LYS A 192 -8.99 -8.66 -28.47
C LYS A 192 -8.24 -9.93 -28.10
N LEU A 193 -7.43 -9.92 -27.04
CA LEU A 193 -6.76 -11.13 -26.57
C LEU A 193 -7.82 -12.18 -26.21
N PRO A 194 -7.63 -13.46 -26.55
CA PRO A 194 -8.60 -14.50 -26.26
C PRO A 194 -8.85 -14.58 -24.75
N ALA A 195 -10.11 -14.73 -24.35
CA ALA A 195 -10.43 -15.16 -23.00
C ALA A 195 -9.90 -16.57 -22.78
N GLU A 196 -9.59 -16.93 -21.54
CA GLU A 196 -9.17 -18.30 -21.28
C GLU A 196 -10.23 -19.30 -21.75
N PRO A 197 -9.84 -20.45 -22.33
CA PRO A 197 -10.68 -21.62 -22.22
C PRO A 197 -10.88 -21.89 -20.73
N LYS A 198 -12.14 -22.01 -20.27
CA LYS A 198 -12.40 -22.49 -18.91
C LYS A 198 -11.64 -23.79 -18.73
N SER A 199 -10.79 -23.87 -17.71
CA SER A 199 -10.17 -25.13 -17.31
C SER A 199 -11.27 -26.18 -17.16
N PRO A 200 -11.10 -27.39 -17.74
CA PRO A 200 -12.07 -28.47 -17.60
C PRO A 200 -12.31 -28.85 -16.14
#